data_AF-A0A0F8UZ36-F1
#
_entry.id   AF-A0A0F8UZ36-F1
#
_cell.length_a   1.000
_cell.length_b   1.000
_cell.length_c   1.000
_cell.angle_alpha   90.00
_cell.angle_beta   90.00
_cell.angle_gamma   90.00
#
_symmetry.space_group_name_H-M   'P 1'
#
loop_
_entity.id
_entity.type
_entity.pdbx_description
1 polymer ?
#
loop_
_entity_poly.entity_id
_entity_poly.type
_entity_poly.pdbx_seq_one_letter_code
_entity_poly.pdbx_strand_id
1 'polypeptide(L)'
;LDEASERDKRRLVSEYHISTIIDLRSGTEHDMATAKRSACTPIPPPKAPAETESETGTEEPKYIHLPSLPGVSRHLISLTGRALERALVWRLDWWNFIKVLSYLASGNRIDAITLIGREVMNPRGLVGLAKDTLDNSTAEMREVFEILGGGTAASLSTRGNENENETRTIPAPVLVHCTQGKDRTGLVVLLLLLLTGVVDDEAMAAEYVLSESELAVEGEERMKEIRAWGWMMSSRGVRGCLRGRSGRIWMSAERQPGI
;
A
#
# COMPACT_ATOMS: atom_id res chain seq x y z
N LEU A 1 -10.04 3.77 1.03
CA LEU A 1 -10.14 5.09 1.71
C LEU A 1 -9.98 6.27 0.76
N ASP A 2 -9.11 6.20 -0.25
CA ASP A 2 -8.82 7.33 -1.16
C ASP A 2 -10.04 7.84 -1.95
N GLU A 3 -10.98 6.94 -2.25
CA GLU A 3 -12.24 7.24 -2.97
C GLU A 3 -13.45 7.26 -2.01
N ALA A 4 -13.22 7.35 -0.70
CA ALA A 4 -14.29 7.39 0.30
C ALA A 4 -15.16 8.64 0.12
N SER A 5 -16.47 8.44 0.05
CA SER A 5 -17.45 9.53 -0.01
C SER A 5 -17.50 10.31 1.31
N GLU A 6 -18.06 11.53 1.29
CA GLU A 6 -18.29 12.28 2.53
C GLU A 6 -19.18 11.53 3.52
N ARG A 7 -20.08 10.67 3.01
CA ARG A 7 -20.87 9.78 3.85
C ARG A 7 -19.96 8.78 4.56
N ASP A 8 -19.07 8.12 3.84
CA ASP A 8 -18.17 7.10 4.42
C ASP A 8 -17.24 7.70 5.46
N LYS A 9 -16.69 8.89 5.20
CA LYS A 9 -15.87 9.64 6.17
C LYS A 9 -16.62 9.92 7.47
N ARG A 10 -17.88 10.35 7.37
CA ARG A 10 -18.73 10.57 8.55
C ARG A 10 -18.94 9.26 9.30
N ARG A 11 -19.27 8.16 8.61
CA ARG A 11 -19.47 6.85 9.26
C ARG A 11 -18.23 6.41 10.04
N LEU A 12 -17.04 6.55 9.47
CA LEU A 12 -15.78 6.21 10.15
C LEU A 12 -15.60 6.99 11.47
N VAL A 13 -15.93 8.28 11.49
CA VAL A 13 -15.72 9.13 12.67
C VAL A 13 -16.90 9.05 13.66
N SER A 14 -18.14 9.12 13.18
CA SER A 14 -19.34 9.27 14.02
C SER A 14 -20.03 7.94 14.37
N GLU A 15 -19.98 6.93 13.51
CA GLU A 15 -20.62 5.64 13.78
C GLU A 15 -19.61 4.66 14.38
N TYR A 16 -18.46 4.51 13.73
CA TYR A 16 -17.42 3.56 14.14
C TYR A 16 -16.42 4.13 15.15
N HIS A 17 -16.45 5.44 15.40
CA HIS A 17 -15.59 6.11 16.37
C HIS A 17 -14.10 5.78 16.17
N ILE A 18 -13.67 5.63 14.91
CA ILE A 18 -12.27 5.33 14.57
C ILE A 18 -11.40 6.48 15.02
N SER A 19 -10.51 6.23 15.97
CA SER A 19 -9.54 7.20 16.46
C SER A 19 -8.22 7.11 15.71
N THR A 20 -7.88 5.92 15.21
CA THR A 20 -6.55 5.62 14.68
C THR A 20 -6.66 4.86 13.37
N ILE A 21 -5.88 5.29 12.37
CA ILE A 21 -5.75 4.60 11.07
C ILE A 21 -4.30 4.17 10.90
N ILE A 22 -4.10 2.87 10.66
CA ILE A 22 -2.82 2.30 10.25
C ILE A 22 -2.90 2.01 8.75
N ASP A 23 -2.14 2.75 7.96
CA ASP A 23 -2.04 2.57 6.51
C ASP A 23 -0.76 1.79 6.19
N LEU A 24 -0.92 0.57 5.69
CA LEU A 24 0.16 -0.38 5.43
C LEU A 24 0.78 -0.23 4.02
N ARG A 25 0.40 0.83 3.30
CA ARG A 25 0.88 1.10 1.94
C ARG A 25 2.32 1.60 1.92
N SER A 26 3.03 1.26 0.85
CA SER A 26 4.36 1.78 0.62
C SER A 26 4.33 3.26 0.22
N GLY A 27 5.47 3.93 0.37
CA GLY A 27 5.63 5.29 -0.16
C GLY A 27 5.36 5.37 -1.67
N THR A 28 5.76 4.35 -2.43
CA THR A 28 5.52 4.29 -3.88
C THR A 28 4.04 4.17 -4.22
N GLU A 29 3.26 3.41 -3.45
CA GLU A 29 1.80 3.34 -3.62
C GLU A 29 1.14 4.68 -3.34
N HIS A 30 1.58 5.39 -2.30
CA HIS A 30 1.11 6.73 -1.98
C HIS A 30 1.48 7.78 -3.05
N ASP A 31 2.67 7.69 -3.61
CA ASP A 31 3.10 8.55 -4.72
C ASP A 31 2.24 8.31 -5.96
N MET A 32 1.98 7.02 -6.30
CA MET A 32 1.10 6.65 -7.41
C MET A 32 -0.34 7.11 -7.20
N ALA A 33 -0.88 6.96 -5.99
CA ALA A 33 -2.23 7.43 -5.66
C ALA A 33 -2.35 8.95 -5.75
N THR A 34 -1.32 9.68 -5.30
CA THR A 34 -1.23 11.13 -5.44
C THR A 34 -1.20 11.53 -6.92
N ALA A 35 -0.36 10.90 -7.73
CA ALA A 35 -0.28 11.15 -9.16
C ALA A 35 -1.60 10.87 -9.90
N LYS A 36 -2.29 9.76 -9.57
CA LYS A 36 -3.62 9.43 -10.12
C LYS A 36 -4.62 10.55 -9.81
N ARG A 37 -4.64 11.03 -8.56
CA ARG A 37 -5.57 12.08 -8.14
C ARG A 37 -5.28 13.43 -8.82
N SER A 38 -4.02 13.82 -8.93
CA SER A 38 -3.63 15.03 -9.67
C SER A 38 -3.97 14.97 -11.16
N ALA A 39 -3.93 13.78 -11.77
CA ALA A 39 -4.32 13.59 -13.18
C ALA A 39 -5.84 13.66 -13.39
N CYS A 40 -6.65 13.17 -12.44
CA CYS A 40 -8.11 13.21 -12.51
C CYS A 40 -8.72 14.56 -12.07
N THR A 41 -7.96 15.40 -11.37
CA THR A 41 -8.41 16.73 -10.93
C THR A 41 -7.32 17.76 -11.27
N PRO A 42 -7.36 18.40 -12.45
CA PRO A 42 -6.43 19.48 -12.79
C PRO A 42 -6.62 20.62 -11.79
N ILE A 43 -5.61 20.86 -10.96
CA ILE A 43 -5.56 22.05 -10.11
C ILE A 43 -5.47 23.26 -11.06
N PRO A 44 -6.36 24.26 -10.97
CA PRO A 44 -6.19 25.49 -11.74
C PRO A 44 -4.85 26.13 -11.35
N PRO A 45 -4.11 26.75 -12.31
CA PRO A 45 -2.79 27.29 -12.02
C PRO A 45 -2.85 28.27 -10.84
N PRO A 46 -1.83 28.28 -9.96
CA PRO A 46 -1.80 29.19 -8.82
C PRO A 46 -1.89 30.63 -9.35
N LYS A 47 -2.88 31.38 -8.87
CA LYS A 47 -2.87 32.84 -8.99
C LYS A 47 -1.66 33.35 -8.21
N ALA A 48 -0.92 34.27 -8.82
CA ALA A 48 0.26 34.94 -8.26
C ALA A 48 -0.02 35.54 -6.86
N PRO A 49 1.04 35.78 -6.06
CA PRO A 49 0.98 35.74 -4.60
C PRO A 49 0.27 36.95 -4.01
N ALA A 50 -0.67 36.70 -3.11
CA ALA A 50 -1.10 37.68 -2.13
C ALA A 50 -0.62 37.18 -0.77
N GLU A 51 0.40 37.84 -0.26
CA GLU A 51 0.88 37.76 1.12
C GLU A 51 -0.26 38.09 2.06
N THR A 52 -0.62 37.18 2.96
CA THR A 52 -1.02 37.54 4.33
C THR A 52 -0.71 36.34 5.22
N GLU A 53 0.26 36.57 6.10
CA GLU A 53 0.71 35.68 7.15
C GLU A 53 -0.44 35.38 8.13
N SER A 54 -0.57 34.12 8.52
CA SER A 54 -1.14 33.73 9.81
C SER A 54 -0.54 32.39 10.18
N GLU A 55 0.34 32.44 11.18
CA GLU A 55 1.07 31.33 11.76
C GLU A 55 0.10 30.37 12.45
N THR A 56 -0.03 29.15 11.91
CA THR A 56 -0.35 27.96 12.70
C THR A 56 0.22 26.77 11.94
N GLY A 57 1.30 26.19 12.46
CA GLY A 57 2.08 25.15 11.80
C GLY A 57 1.21 23.99 11.32
N THR A 58 0.95 23.95 10.01
CA THR A 58 0.34 22.81 9.34
C THR A 58 1.25 22.54 8.15
N GLU A 59 2.15 21.57 8.32
CA GLU A 59 2.92 21.04 7.20
C GLU A 59 1.95 20.68 6.07
N GLU A 60 2.20 21.14 4.84
CA GLU A 60 1.36 20.74 3.71
C GLU A 60 1.28 19.21 3.64
N PRO A 61 0.08 18.63 3.41
CA PRO A 61 -0.07 17.19 3.43
C PRO A 61 0.74 16.57 2.29
N LYS A 62 1.87 15.92 2.65
CA LYS A 62 2.76 15.19 1.73
C LYS A 62 2.01 14.30 0.73
N TYR A 63 0.84 13.80 1.10
CA TYR A 63 -0.01 12.94 0.28
C TYR A 63 -1.42 13.50 0.13
N ILE A 64 -1.66 14.19 -0.99
CA ILE A 64 -2.92 14.88 -1.32
C ILE A 64 -4.11 13.90 -1.49
N HIS A 65 -3.83 12.63 -1.78
CA HIS A 65 -4.87 11.61 -1.94
C HIS A 65 -5.47 11.13 -0.61
N LEU A 66 -4.82 11.40 0.51
CA LEU A 66 -5.30 10.99 1.83
C LEU A 66 -6.40 11.94 2.31
N PRO A 67 -7.61 11.44 2.62
CA PRO A 67 -8.66 12.31 3.15
C PRO A 67 -8.31 12.78 4.56
N SER A 68 -8.50 14.08 4.82
CA SER A 68 -8.44 14.63 6.18
C SER A 68 -9.66 14.15 6.97
N LEU A 69 -9.42 13.56 8.14
CA LEU A 69 -10.45 13.10 9.07
C LEU A 69 -10.19 13.80 10.42
N PRO A 70 -11.10 14.65 10.91
CA PRO A 70 -10.88 15.39 12.14
C PRO A 70 -10.81 14.45 13.34
N GLY A 71 -9.81 14.62 14.20
CA GLY A 71 -9.64 13.83 15.42
C GLY A 71 -9.11 12.40 15.22
N VAL A 72 -8.67 12.06 14.01
CA VAL A 72 -8.14 10.72 13.69
C VAL A 72 -6.63 10.77 13.46
N SER A 73 -5.86 10.03 14.26
CA SER A 73 -4.42 9.88 14.08
C SER A 73 -4.12 8.84 12.99
N ARG A 74 -3.31 9.22 11.99
CA ARG A 74 -2.91 8.31 10.92
C ARG A 74 -1.43 7.97 11.00
N HIS A 75 -1.14 6.67 10.98
CA HIS A 75 0.21 6.11 10.97
C HIS A 75 0.45 5.46 9.61
N LEU A 76 1.49 5.92 8.89
CA LEU A 76 1.88 5.39 7.58
C LEU A 76 3.03 4.41 7.79
N ILE A 77 2.74 3.11 7.79
CA ILE A 77 3.70 2.05 8.10
C ILE A 77 3.87 1.15 6.87
N SER A 78 4.93 1.37 6.11
CA SER A 78 5.19 0.60 4.88
C SER A 78 5.71 -0.81 5.20
N LEU A 79 4.82 -1.81 5.28
CA LEU A 79 5.23 -3.22 5.49
C LEU A 79 6.16 -3.75 4.41
N THR A 80 6.05 -3.25 3.17
CA THR A 80 7.02 -3.51 2.09
C THR A 80 8.10 -2.43 2.08
N GLY A 81 8.74 -2.21 3.22
CA GLY A 81 9.71 -1.15 3.43
C GLY A 81 11.11 -1.49 2.90
N ARG A 82 12.07 -0.60 3.21
CA ARG A 82 13.47 -0.72 2.78
C ARG A 82 14.16 -2.00 3.29
N ALA A 83 13.70 -2.57 4.40
CA ALA A 83 14.25 -3.81 4.91
C ALA A 83 13.94 -4.99 3.97
N LEU A 84 12.65 -5.16 3.62
CA LEU A 84 12.22 -6.17 2.65
C LEU A 84 12.83 -5.93 1.26
N GLU A 85 12.83 -4.68 0.77
CA GLU A 85 13.44 -4.34 -0.52
C GLU A 85 14.91 -4.77 -0.58
N ARG A 86 15.68 -4.44 0.47
CA ARG A 86 17.09 -4.88 0.57
C ARG A 86 17.18 -6.40 0.60
N ALA A 87 16.35 -7.08 1.39
CA ALA A 87 16.37 -8.54 1.47
C ALA A 87 16.08 -9.22 0.12
N LEU A 88 15.14 -8.69 -0.65
CA LEU A 88 14.84 -9.17 -2.01
C LEU A 88 16.00 -8.94 -2.97
N VAL A 89 16.64 -7.76 -2.91
CA VAL A 89 17.79 -7.43 -3.76
C VAL A 89 19.01 -8.28 -3.40
N TRP A 90 19.28 -8.50 -2.11
CA TRP A 90 20.40 -9.34 -1.64
C TRP A 90 20.25 -10.82 -2.00
N ARG A 91 19.05 -11.26 -2.39
CA ARG A 91 18.80 -12.63 -2.87
C ARG A 91 19.03 -12.84 -4.36
N LEU A 92 19.26 -11.77 -5.12
CA LEU A 92 19.61 -11.90 -6.52
C LEU A 92 21.00 -12.52 -6.67
N ASP A 93 21.15 -13.34 -7.71
CA ASP A 93 22.48 -13.75 -8.16
C ASP A 93 23.33 -12.51 -8.48
N TRP A 94 24.65 -12.61 -8.27
CA TRP A 94 25.58 -11.50 -8.47
C TRP A 94 25.43 -10.82 -9.83
N TRP A 95 25.17 -11.59 -10.89
CA TRP A 95 24.90 -11.06 -12.23
C TRP A 95 23.61 -10.24 -12.33
N ASN A 96 22.52 -10.73 -11.73
CA ASN A 96 21.24 -10.04 -11.74
C ASN A 96 21.27 -8.81 -10.81
N PHE A 97 22.00 -8.89 -9.70
CA PHE A 97 22.28 -7.76 -8.82
C PHE A 97 23.00 -6.62 -9.58
N ILE A 98 24.07 -6.93 -10.32
CA ILE A 98 24.77 -5.94 -11.17
C ILE A 98 23.82 -5.35 -12.21
N LYS A 99 22.97 -6.17 -12.86
CA LYS A 99 21.97 -5.67 -13.82
C LYS A 99 21.00 -4.69 -13.16
N VAL A 100 20.46 -5.02 -11.99
CA VAL A 100 19.57 -4.11 -11.24
C VAL A 100 20.27 -2.77 -10.95
N LEU A 101 21.52 -2.80 -10.48
CA LEU A 101 22.30 -1.58 -10.27
C LEU A 101 22.50 -0.79 -11.55
N SER A 102 22.77 -1.45 -12.68
CA SER A 102 22.94 -0.80 -13.98
C SER A 102 21.65 -0.13 -14.46
N TYR A 103 20.49 -0.78 -14.26
CA TYR A 103 19.19 -0.19 -14.60
C TYR A 103 18.88 1.00 -13.70
N LEU A 104 19.19 0.92 -12.41
CA LEU A 104 18.98 2.01 -11.46
C LEU A 104 19.89 3.21 -11.77
N ALA A 105 21.16 2.97 -12.10
CA ALA A 105 22.11 4.00 -12.51
C ALA A 105 21.69 4.67 -13.84
N SER A 106 21.09 3.91 -14.76
CA SER A 106 20.56 4.42 -16.02
C SER A 106 19.21 5.14 -15.89
N GLY A 107 18.62 5.17 -14.69
CA GLY A 107 17.29 5.76 -14.44
C GLY A 107 16.11 4.86 -14.82
N ASN A 108 16.36 3.65 -15.34
CA ASN A 108 15.34 2.69 -15.76
C ASN A 108 14.82 1.85 -14.58
N ARG A 109 14.13 2.52 -13.65
CA ARG A 109 13.58 1.86 -12.44
C ARG A 109 12.59 0.73 -12.77
N ILE A 110 11.84 0.87 -13.87
CA ILE A 110 10.85 -0.14 -14.29
C ILE A 110 11.53 -1.45 -14.68
N ASP A 111 12.62 -1.40 -15.44
CA ASP A 111 13.36 -2.60 -15.84
C ASP A 111 13.99 -3.29 -14.65
N ALA A 112 14.51 -2.51 -13.69
CA ALA A 112 15.03 -3.03 -12.42
C ALA A 112 13.95 -3.78 -11.62
N ILE A 113 12.77 -3.18 -11.45
CA ILE A 113 11.64 -3.80 -10.73
C ILE A 113 11.15 -5.05 -11.48
N THR A 114 11.08 -4.99 -12.80
CA THR A 114 10.66 -6.14 -13.63
C THR A 114 11.62 -7.32 -13.48
N LEU A 115 12.92 -7.05 -13.43
CA LEU A 115 13.93 -8.08 -13.20
C LEU A 115 13.80 -8.70 -11.80
N ILE A 116 13.68 -7.88 -10.75
CA ILE A 116 13.45 -8.36 -9.38
C ILE A 116 12.16 -9.20 -9.30
N GLY A 117 11.10 -8.71 -9.94
CA GLY A 117 9.80 -9.38 -10.02
C GLY A 117 9.92 -10.77 -10.65
N ARG A 118 10.65 -10.89 -11.76
CA ARG A 118 10.82 -12.15 -12.47
C ARG A 118 11.72 -13.14 -11.73
N GLU A 119 12.85 -12.67 -11.22
CA GLU A 119 13.91 -13.55 -10.67
C GLU A 119 13.69 -13.89 -9.19
N VAL A 120 13.04 -13.02 -8.42
CA VAL A 120 12.87 -13.21 -6.96
C VAL A 120 11.41 -13.36 -6.58
N MET A 121 10.55 -12.43 -6.99
CA MET A 121 9.18 -12.40 -6.47
C MET A 121 8.30 -13.51 -7.08
N ASN A 122 8.42 -13.77 -8.38
CA ASN A 122 7.60 -14.77 -9.07
C ASN A 122 7.90 -16.21 -8.58
N PRO A 123 9.17 -16.65 -8.44
CA PRO A 123 9.47 -17.98 -7.89
C PRO A 123 9.02 -18.15 -6.45
N ARG A 124 8.98 -17.06 -5.67
CA ARG A 124 8.53 -17.07 -4.27
C ARG A 124 7.03 -17.28 -4.13
N GLY A 125 6.27 -16.74 -5.08
CA GLY A 125 4.82 -16.63 -4.96
C GLY A 125 4.39 -15.83 -3.72
N LEU A 126 3.08 -15.80 -3.47
CA LEU A 126 2.50 -15.04 -2.37
C LEU A 126 2.93 -15.56 -0.99
N VAL A 127 2.95 -16.88 -0.81
CA VAL A 127 3.35 -17.50 0.47
C VAL A 127 4.81 -17.20 0.80
N GLY A 128 5.71 -17.27 -0.17
CA GLY A 128 7.12 -16.94 0.04
C GLY A 128 7.31 -15.47 0.41
N LEU A 129 6.60 -14.56 -0.27
CA LEU A 129 6.65 -13.13 0.03
C LEU A 129 6.05 -12.80 1.41
N ALA A 130 5.01 -13.50 1.84
CA ALA A 130 4.44 -13.36 3.18
C ALA A 130 5.47 -13.74 4.26
N LYS A 131 6.16 -14.88 4.09
CA LYS A 131 7.27 -15.29 4.98
C LYS A 131 8.40 -14.26 4.98
N ASP A 132 8.80 -13.80 3.80
CA ASP A 132 9.85 -12.79 3.67
C ASP A 132 9.47 -11.47 4.35
N THR A 133 8.19 -11.10 4.30
CA THR A 133 7.67 -9.93 5.03
C THR A 133 7.79 -10.13 6.53
N LEU A 134 7.43 -11.30 7.05
CA LEU A 134 7.58 -11.63 8.48
C LEU A 134 9.04 -11.61 8.93
N ASP A 135 9.94 -12.15 8.12
CA ASP A 135 11.37 -12.25 8.44
C ASP A 135 12.09 -10.89 8.42
N ASN A 136 11.64 -9.95 7.59
CA ASN A 136 12.39 -8.72 7.29
C ASN A 136 11.70 -7.43 7.77
N SER A 137 10.39 -7.42 7.98
CA SER A 137 9.62 -6.22 8.36
C SER A 137 9.30 -6.18 9.86
N THR A 138 10.20 -6.68 10.71
CA THR A 138 9.98 -6.81 12.16
C THR A 138 9.83 -5.47 12.87
N ALA A 139 10.51 -4.42 12.40
CA ALA A 139 10.42 -3.08 13.00
C ALA A 139 9.05 -2.45 12.72
N GLU A 140 8.57 -2.59 11.49
CA GLU A 140 7.26 -2.13 11.04
C GLU A 140 6.15 -2.91 11.76
N MET A 141 6.28 -4.23 11.90
CA MET A 141 5.33 -5.04 12.68
C MET A 141 5.29 -4.60 14.14
N ARG A 142 6.46 -4.37 14.75
CA ARG A 142 6.54 -3.88 16.13
C ARG A 142 5.76 -2.57 16.29
N GLU A 143 5.95 -1.62 15.38
CA GLU A 143 5.23 -0.33 15.42
C GLU A 143 3.71 -0.52 15.31
N VAL A 144 3.25 -1.39 14.41
CA VAL A 144 1.82 -1.74 14.28
C VAL A 144 1.27 -2.28 15.60
N PHE A 145 1.94 -3.28 16.21
CA PHE A 145 1.48 -3.90 17.44
C PHE A 145 1.59 -2.99 18.67
N GLU A 146 2.56 -2.07 18.68
CA GLU A 146 2.69 -1.06 19.73
C GLU A 146 1.48 -0.10 19.72
N ILE A 147 1.05 0.34 18.53
CA ILE A 147 -0.16 1.16 18.36
C ILE A 147 -1.42 0.37 18.77
N LEU A 148 -1.55 -0.88 18.32
CA LEU A 148 -2.70 -1.74 18.65
C LEU A 148 -2.79 -2.03 20.17
N GLY A 149 -1.64 -2.13 20.85
CA GLY A 149 -1.55 -2.31 22.29
C GLY A 149 -1.88 -1.06 23.13
N GLY A 150 -2.28 0.05 22.50
CA GLY A 150 -2.54 1.33 23.17
C GLY A 150 -1.28 2.15 23.45
N GLY A 151 -0.11 1.69 22.99
CA GLY A 151 1.15 2.40 23.05
C GLY A 151 1.21 3.53 22.01
N THR A 152 0.46 4.61 22.23
CA THR A 152 0.87 5.89 21.64
C THR A 152 2.08 6.41 22.43
N ALA A 153 3.01 7.12 21.79
CA ALA A 153 4.28 7.58 22.38
C ALA A 153 4.15 8.38 23.70
N ALA A 154 2.94 8.85 24.07
CA ALA A 154 2.63 9.43 25.38
C ALA A 154 2.65 8.41 26.54
N SER A 155 2.48 7.12 26.25
CA SER A 155 2.44 6.03 27.24
C SER A 155 3.83 5.45 27.52
N LEU A 156 4.75 5.52 26.56
CA LEU A 156 6.13 5.06 26.72
C LEU A 156 7.02 6.05 27.49
N SER A 157 6.66 7.33 27.55
CA SER A 157 7.38 8.33 28.36
C SER A 157 7.09 8.26 29.86
N THR A 158 6.11 7.45 30.29
CA THR A 158 5.78 7.24 31.72
C THR A 158 6.22 5.84 32.20
N ARG A 159 7.35 5.33 31.71
CA ARG A 159 7.96 4.09 32.24
C ARG A 159 8.78 4.34 33.52
N GLY A 160 8.24 5.17 34.41
CA GLY A 160 8.95 5.65 35.61
C GLY A 160 8.06 6.14 36.75
N ASN A 161 6.80 5.72 36.85
CA ASN A 161 6.05 5.89 38.09
C ASN A 161 5.09 4.72 38.31
N GLU A 162 5.52 3.79 39.15
CA GLU A 162 4.72 2.74 39.78
C GLU A 162 3.72 3.42 40.73
N ASN A 163 2.55 3.80 40.22
CA ASN A 163 1.40 4.10 41.06
C ASN A 163 0.16 3.49 40.42
N GLU A 164 -0.25 2.39 41.05
CA GLU A 164 -1.39 1.55 40.74
C GLU A 164 -2.68 2.36 40.84
N ASN A 165 -3.22 2.76 39.69
CA ASN A 165 -4.65 2.93 39.53
C ASN A 165 -4.97 2.42 38.11
N GLU A 166 -5.21 1.10 38.00
CA GLU A 166 -5.56 0.39 36.77
C GLU A 166 -6.89 0.91 36.21
N THR A 167 -6.89 2.12 35.66
CA THR A 167 -7.88 2.50 34.66
C THR A 167 -7.51 1.70 33.42
N ARG A 168 -8.19 0.58 33.18
CA ARG A 168 -8.12 -0.15 31.91
C ARG A 168 -8.52 0.82 30.79
N THR A 169 -7.54 1.47 30.18
CA THR A 169 -7.75 2.27 28.98
C THR A 169 -8.16 1.29 27.88
N ILE A 170 -9.43 1.28 27.51
CA ILE A 170 -9.91 0.50 26.36
C ILE A 170 -9.15 1.03 25.14
N PRO A 171 -8.40 0.18 24.40
CA PRO A 171 -7.69 0.63 23.21
C PRO A 171 -8.72 1.22 22.25
N ALA A 172 -8.46 2.44 21.81
CA ALA A 172 -9.39 3.17 20.96
C ALA A 172 -9.55 2.48 19.59
N PRO A 173 -10.71 2.55 18.92
CA PRO A 173 -10.97 1.80 17.69
C PRO A 173 -9.94 2.12 16.59
N VAL A 174 -9.26 1.08 16.10
CA VAL A 174 -8.21 1.17 15.08
C VAL A 174 -8.70 0.59 13.75
N LEU A 175 -8.51 1.34 12.67
CA LEU A 175 -8.68 0.86 11.30
C LEU A 175 -7.32 0.52 10.69
N VAL A 176 -7.11 -0.74 10.34
CA VAL A 176 -5.91 -1.20 9.62
C VAL A 176 -6.26 -1.48 8.17
N HIS A 177 -5.52 -0.91 7.22
CA HIS A 177 -5.75 -1.20 5.81
C HIS A 177 -4.46 -1.19 4.99
N CYS A 178 -4.51 -1.77 3.80
CA CYS A 178 -3.50 -1.61 2.75
C CYS A 178 -4.19 -1.09 1.48
N THR A 179 -3.67 -1.42 0.29
CA THR A 179 -4.33 -1.05 -0.97
C THR A 179 -5.59 -1.86 -1.22
N GLN A 180 -5.53 -3.19 -1.08
CA GLN A 180 -6.66 -4.10 -1.35
C GLN A 180 -7.31 -4.67 -0.08
N GLY A 181 -6.71 -4.46 1.09
CA GLY A 181 -7.25 -4.99 2.34
C GLY A 181 -7.08 -6.50 2.54
N LYS A 182 -6.37 -7.23 1.66
CA LYS A 182 -6.17 -8.69 1.77
C LYS A 182 -4.81 -9.08 2.33
N ASP A 183 -3.74 -9.01 1.54
CA ASP A 183 -2.50 -9.73 1.92
C ASP A 183 -1.81 -9.09 3.14
N ARG A 184 -1.48 -7.80 3.06
CA ARG A 184 -0.79 -7.08 4.15
C ARG A 184 -1.67 -6.89 5.38
N THR A 185 -2.93 -6.52 5.17
CA THR A 185 -3.90 -6.38 6.26
C THR A 185 -4.15 -7.74 6.92
N GLY A 186 -4.41 -8.77 6.13
CA GLY A 186 -4.67 -10.12 6.61
C GLY A 186 -3.49 -10.70 7.36
N LEU A 187 -2.25 -10.41 6.96
CA LEU A 187 -1.07 -10.83 7.71
C LEU A 187 -1.00 -10.18 9.10
N VAL A 188 -1.31 -8.87 9.22
CA VAL A 188 -1.39 -8.18 10.52
C VAL A 188 -2.52 -8.74 11.38
N VAL A 189 -3.70 -8.92 10.81
CA VAL A 189 -4.88 -9.46 11.52
C VAL A 189 -4.63 -10.90 11.97
N LEU A 190 -4.05 -11.75 11.12
CA LEU A 190 -3.70 -13.12 11.47
C LEU A 190 -2.72 -13.16 12.65
N LEU A 191 -1.65 -12.36 12.59
CA LEU A 191 -0.70 -12.24 13.70
C LEU A 191 -1.37 -11.75 14.99
N LEU A 192 -2.30 -10.80 14.91
CA LEU A 192 -3.05 -10.33 16.06
C LEU A 192 -3.89 -11.45 16.67
N LEU A 193 -4.65 -12.19 15.86
CA LEU A 193 -5.48 -13.31 16.32
C LEU A 193 -4.63 -14.41 16.95
N LEU A 194 -3.50 -14.77 16.34
CA LEU A 194 -2.52 -15.72 16.90
C LEU A 194 -1.98 -15.27 18.25
N LEU A 195 -1.70 -13.97 18.43
CA LEU A 195 -1.23 -13.41 19.71
C LEU A 195 -2.30 -13.43 20.80
N THR A 196 -3.58 -13.31 20.45
CA THR A 196 -4.66 -13.44 21.44
C THR A 196 -4.82 -14.86 21.94
N GLY A 197 -4.58 -15.87 21.09
CA GLY A 197 -4.76 -17.29 21.42
C GLY A 197 -6.20 -17.68 21.72
N VAL A 198 -7.19 -16.85 21.36
CA VAL A 198 -8.62 -17.07 21.65
C VAL A 198 -9.37 -17.70 20.48
N VAL A 199 -8.86 -17.52 19.25
CA VAL A 199 -9.52 -17.95 18.01
C VAL A 199 -8.82 -19.19 17.46
N ASP A 200 -9.61 -20.18 17.04
CA ASP A 200 -9.11 -21.41 16.41
C ASP A 200 -8.59 -21.20 14.98
N ASP A 201 -7.73 -22.12 14.54
CA ASP A 201 -7.05 -22.04 13.24
C ASP A 201 -8.05 -22.06 12.07
N GLU A 202 -9.12 -22.83 12.16
CA GLU A 202 -10.17 -22.91 11.15
C GLU A 202 -10.94 -21.60 11.00
N ALA A 203 -11.30 -20.94 12.10
CA ALA A 203 -11.96 -19.64 12.11
C ALA A 203 -11.04 -18.54 11.56
N MET A 204 -9.75 -18.56 11.91
CA MET A 204 -8.77 -17.62 11.35
C MET A 204 -8.63 -17.79 9.83
N ALA A 205 -8.57 -19.04 9.35
CA ALA A 205 -8.49 -19.34 7.92
C ALA A 205 -9.77 -18.92 7.18
N ALA A 206 -10.94 -19.18 7.75
CA ALA A 206 -12.23 -18.80 7.17
C ALA A 206 -12.36 -17.28 7.03
N GLU A 207 -11.97 -16.52 8.06
CA GLU A 207 -11.97 -15.06 8.03
C GLU A 207 -11.03 -14.51 6.95
N TYR A 208 -9.82 -15.07 6.83
CA TYR A 208 -8.88 -14.67 5.79
C TYR A 208 -9.46 -14.88 4.37
N VAL A 209 -10.12 -16.03 4.14
CA VAL A 209 -10.71 -16.39 2.84
C VAL A 209 -11.90 -15.49 2.47
N LEU A 210 -12.63 -14.93 3.44
CA LEU A 210 -13.76 -14.05 3.18
C LEU A 210 -13.38 -12.86 2.26
N SER A 211 -12.19 -12.30 2.48
CA SER A 211 -11.63 -11.19 1.71
C SER A 211 -11.34 -11.51 0.23
N GLU A 212 -11.25 -12.79 -0.15
CA GLU A 212 -10.98 -13.19 -1.53
C GLU A 212 -12.18 -12.96 -2.45
N SER A 213 -13.37 -13.17 -1.93
CA SER A 213 -14.61 -13.12 -2.71
C SER A 213 -14.92 -11.70 -3.21
N GLU A 214 -14.61 -10.68 -2.41
CA GLU A 214 -14.77 -9.27 -2.75
C GLU A 214 -13.72 -8.80 -3.77
N LEU A 215 -12.50 -9.34 -3.70
CA LEU A 215 -11.40 -8.97 -4.59
C LEU A 215 -11.44 -9.63 -5.96
N ALA A 216 -12.16 -10.74 -6.13
CA ALA A 216 -12.29 -11.40 -7.42
C ALA A 216 -12.92 -10.47 -8.48
N VAL A 217 -13.85 -9.61 -8.07
CA VAL A 217 -14.55 -8.65 -8.95
C VAL A 217 -13.62 -7.54 -9.43
N GLU A 218 -12.81 -6.97 -8.52
CA GLU A 218 -11.82 -5.93 -8.87
C GLU A 218 -10.59 -6.49 -9.61
N GLY A 219 -10.24 -7.75 -9.34
CA GLY A 219 -9.08 -8.43 -9.92
C GLY A 219 -9.16 -8.53 -11.44
N GLU A 220 -10.35 -8.77 -12.00
CA GLU A 220 -10.53 -8.86 -13.45
C GLU A 220 -10.35 -7.51 -14.16
N GLU A 221 -10.85 -6.43 -13.57
CA GLU A 221 -10.69 -5.07 -14.12
C GLU A 221 -9.25 -4.61 -14.03
N ARG A 222 -8.60 -4.86 -12.89
CA ARG A 222 -7.20 -4.48 -12.69
C ARG A 222 -6.24 -5.34 -13.51
N MET A 223 -6.57 -6.60 -13.77
CA MET A 223 -5.82 -7.45 -14.70
C MET A 223 -5.91 -6.91 -16.14
N LYS A 224 -7.05 -6.34 -16.54
CA LYS A 224 -7.19 -5.64 -17.83
C LYS A 224 -6.34 -4.36 -17.85
N GLU A 225 -6.32 -3.60 -16.74
CA GLU A 225 -5.43 -2.44 -16.60
C GLU A 225 -3.95 -2.85 -16.67
N ILE A 226 -3.48 -3.79 -15.83
CA ILE A 226 -2.08 -4.25 -15.84
C ILE A 226 -1.65 -4.75 -17.22
N ARG A 227 -2.52 -5.45 -17.95
CA ARG A 227 -2.25 -5.86 -19.35
C ARG A 227 -2.17 -4.67 -20.29
N ALA A 228 -3.07 -3.69 -20.17
CA ALA A 228 -3.05 -2.46 -20.96
C ALA A 228 -1.79 -1.62 -20.69
N TRP A 229 -1.36 -1.53 -19.43
CA TRP A 229 -0.13 -0.87 -19.02
C TRP A 229 1.11 -1.64 -19.46
N GLY A 230 1.11 -2.98 -19.38
CA GLY A 230 2.19 -3.82 -19.90
C GLY A 230 2.41 -3.64 -21.40
N TRP A 231 1.33 -3.50 -22.18
CA TRP A 231 1.40 -3.17 -23.61
C TRP A 231 1.86 -1.73 -23.88
N MET A 232 1.37 -0.75 -23.14
CA MET A 232 1.73 0.66 -23.29
C MET A 232 3.18 0.97 -22.85
N MET A 233 3.70 0.22 -21.88
CA MET A 233 5.06 0.37 -21.36
C MET A 233 6.07 -0.42 -22.20
N SER A 234 5.70 -1.60 -22.73
CA SER A 234 6.54 -2.33 -23.70
C SER A 234 6.72 -1.57 -25.02
N SER A 235 5.75 -0.76 -25.42
CA SER A 235 5.79 0.01 -26.67
C SER A 235 6.49 1.38 -26.55
N ARG A 236 6.79 1.86 -25.34
CA ARG A 236 7.58 3.09 -25.12
C ARG A 236 9.09 2.92 -25.28
N GLY A 237 9.56 1.70 -25.58
CA GLY A 237 10.94 1.39 -25.97
C GLY A 237 11.27 1.63 -27.45
N VAL A 238 10.33 2.05 -28.31
CA VAL A 238 10.61 2.37 -29.71
C VAL A 238 10.05 3.75 -30.06
N ARG A 239 10.97 4.73 -30.06
CA ARG A 239 11.00 5.96 -30.86
C ARG A 239 9.66 6.61 -31.23
N GLY A 240 9.55 7.87 -30.82
CA GLY A 240 9.12 8.93 -31.75
C GLY A 240 7.68 9.38 -31.59
N CYS A 241 7.55 10.57 -31.01
CA CYS A 241 6.45 11.49 -31.25
C CYS A 241 6.15 11.55 -32.77
N LEU A 242 5.05 10.93 -33.21
CA LEU A 242 4.43 11.26 -34.48
C LEU A 242 2.92 11.39 -34.30
N ARG A 243 2.51 12.62 -34.60
CA ARG A 243 1.18 13.21 -34.78
C ARG A 243 0.12 12.27 -35.34
N GLY A 244 -1.12 12.62 -35.00
CA GLY A 244 -2.33 11.86 -35.29
C GLY A 244 -2.55 11.47 -36.76
N ARG A 245 -3.25 10.36 -36.92
CA ARG A 245 -4.42 10.24 -37.80
C ARG A 245 -5.13 8.92 -37.55
N SER A 246 -6.46 9.01 -37.64
CA SER A 246 -7.44 7.94 -37.91
C SER A 246 -6.87 6.69 -38.59
N GLY A 247 -7.21 5.51 -38.09
CA GLY A 247 -7.05 4.27 -38.84
C GLY A 247 -7.38 3.01 -38.03
N ARG A 248 -8.48 2.35 -38.40
CA ARG A 248 -8.90 0.99 -38.03
C ARG A 248 -7.73 0.04 -37.73
N ILE A 249 -7.80 -0.67 -36.59
CA ILE A 249 -6.98 -1.87 -36.37
C ILE A 249 -7.91 -3.07 -36.15
N TRP A 250 -7.79 -3.93 -37.14
CA TRP A 250 -8.27 -5.29 -37.35
C TRP A 250 -8.43 -6.16 -36.10
N MET A 251 -9.62 -6.73 -35.94
CA MET A 251 -9.83 -8.03 -35.32
C MET A 251 -9.39 -9.11 -36.32
N SER A 252 -8.34 -9.87 -36.01
CA SER A 252 -8.16 -11.20 -36.59
C SER A 252 -8.41 -12.21 -35.49
N ALA A 253 -9.59 -12.81 -35.55
CA ALA A 253 -9.95 -14.01 -34.82
C ALA A 253 -9.31 -15.19 -35.55
N GLU A 254 -8.30 -15.81 -34.96
CA GLU A 254 -7.73 -17.04 -35.48
C GLU A 254 -8.34 -18.22 -34.70
N ARG A 255 -9.37 -18.80 -35.33
CA ARG A 255 -9.83 -20.16 -35.04
C ARG A 255 -8.69 -21.11 -35.38
N GLN A 256 -8.38 -22.04 -34.48
CA GLN A 256 -7.71 -23.27 -34.89
C GLN A 256 -8.76 -24.36 -35.15
N PRO A 257 -8.69 -25.06 -36.30
CA PRO A 257 -9.37 -26.34 -36.49
C PRO A 257 -8.52 -27.47 -35.87
N GLY A 258 -9.21 -28.52 -35.42
CA GLY A 258 -8.61 -29.62 -34.67
C GLY A 258 -7.79 -30.62 -35.48
N ILE A 259 -7.16 -31.51 -34.71
CA ILE A 259 -7.04 -32.95 -34.95
C ILE A 259 -7.48 -33.62 -33.64
#